data_AF-A0A0A0K6I7-F1
#
_entry.id   AF-A0A0A0K6I7-F1
#
_cell.length_a   1.000
_cell.length_b   1.000
_cell.length_c   1.000
_cell.angle_alpha   90.00
_cell.angle_beta   90.00
_cell.angle_gamma   90.00
#
_symmetry.space_group_name_H-M   'P 1'
#
loop_
_entity.id
_entity.type
_entity.pdbx_description
1 polymer ?
#
loop_
_entity_poly.entity_id
_entity_poly.type
_entity_poly.pdbx_seq_one_letter_code
_entity_poly.pdbx_strand_id
1 'polypeptide(L)'
;MKYNSNFGHDRGTLKFWNRSSGKVCVLVAHMSSLACSKVYEEAKMLPVLLSAELFRRCDVWPRGFQKLGPTDQNIALYFFPDGESQKAFDLLVNAMMSQDLAMKAVLKNAELLVFTSSMLPMRYWRFQTKYYLWGVFRGKQTAKPRNVVASEERTFAESTCMQGPISPDQYTSSC
;
A
#
# COMPACT_ATOMS: atom_id res chain seq x y z
N MET A 1 -17.49 -1.18 -2.98
CA MET A 1 -16.04 -1.17 -3.30
C MET A 1 -15.90 -0.75 -4.76
N LYS A 2 -14.90 0.07 -5.11
CA LYS A 2 -14.76 0.66 -6.45
C LYS A 2 -13.54 0.07 -7.18
N TYR A 3 -13.66 -1.17 -7.66
CA TYR A 3 -12.65 -1.79 -8.51
C TYR A 3 -13.32 -2.34 -9.78
N ASN A 4 -12.60 -2.37 -10.89
CA ASN A 4 -13.19 -2.75 -12.18
C ASN A 4 -13.20 -4.28 -12.34
N SER A 5 -14.38 -4.90 -12.30
CA SER A 5 -14.57 -6.35 -12.49
C SER A 5 -14.56 -6.79 -13.96
N ASN A 6 -14.64 -5.85 -14.91
CA ASN A 6 -14.79 -6.14 -16.35
C ASN A 6 -13.45 -6.26 -17.10
N PHE A 7 -12.32 -6.02 -16.42
CA PHE A 7 -11.00 -6.25 -17.01
C PHE A 7 -10.56 -7.70 -16.79
N GLY A 8 -11.06 -8.59 -17.64
CA GLY A 8 -10.76 -10.03 -17.63
C GLY A 8 -9.30 -10.40 -17.95
N HIS A 9 -8.43 -9.44 -18.28
CA HIS A 9 -7.03 -9.68 -18.66
C HIS A 9 -5.97 -8.94 -17.81
N ASP A 10 -6.35 -7.97 -16.96
CA ASP A 10 -5.38 -7.15 -16.20
C ASP A 10 -5.25 -7.60 -14.72
N ARG A 11 -5.28 -8.90 -14.47
CA ARG A 11 -5.04 -9.47 -13.13
C ARG A 11 -3.54 -9.65 -12.91
N GLY A 12 -2.89 -8.67 -12.31
CA GLY A 12 -1.53 -8.85 -11.79
C GLY A 12 -1.58 -9.81 -10.60
N THR A 13 -0.78 -10.87 -10.60
CA THR A 13 -0.63 -11.73 -9.43
C THR A 13 0.59 -11.27 -8.62
N LEU A 14 0.39 -10.97 -7.35
CA LEU A 14 1.44 -10.60 -6.41
C LEU A 14 1.66 -11.80 -5.48
N LYS A 15 2.81 -12.48 -5.54
CA LYS A 15 3.11 -13.51 -4.53
C LYS A 15 4.00 -12.91 -3.46
N PHE A 16 3.42 -12.76 -2.28
CA PHE A 16 4.18 -12.40 -1.11
C PHE A 16 4.79 -13.66 -0.49
N TRP A 17 6.10 -13.67 -0.28
CA TRP A 17 6.74 -14.72 0.52
C TRP A 17 6.82 -14.26 1.97
N ASN A 18 6.04 -14.89 2.83
CA ASN A 18 6.19 -14.65 4.25
C ASN A 18 7.40 -15.43 4.78
N ARG A 19 8.51 -14.71 5.00
CA ARG A 19 9.76 -15.29 5.52
C ARG A 19 9.60 -15.89 6.92
N SER A 20 8.68 -15.41 7.76
CA SER A 20 8.54 -15.92 9.14
C SER A 20 7.76 -17.24 9.21
N SER A 21 6.88 -17.51 8.24
CA SER A 21 6.10 -18.75 8.21
C SER A 21 6.55 -19.75 7.14
N GLY A 22 7.51 -19.38 6.28
CA GLY A 22 7.94 -20.19 5.14
C GLY A 22 6.81 -20.49 4.15
N LYS A 23 5.77 -19.64 4.09
CA LYS A 23 4.60 -19.83 3.23
C LYS A 23 4.49 -18.71 2.21
N VAL A 24 4.22 -19.07 0.96
CA VAL A 24 3.80 -18.12 -0.07
C VAL A 24 2.35 -17.76 0.19
N CYS A 25 2.05 -16.47 0.31
CA CYS A 25 0.70 -15.95 0.20
C CYS A 25 0.52 -15.41 -1.23
N VAL A 26 -0.34 -16.05 -2.01
CA VAL A 26 -0.67 -15.57 -3.37
C VAL A 26 -1.79 -14.54 -3.25
N LEU A 27 -1.52 -13.34 -3.76
CA LEU A 27 -2.45 -12.22 -3.79
C LEU A 27 -2.82 -11.93 -5.24
N VAL A 28 -4.10 -11.69 -5.49
CA VAL A 28 -4.59 -11.20 -6.77
C VAL A 28 -4.78 -9.69 -6.66
N ALA A 29 -4.14 -8.94 -7.56
CA ALA A 29 -4.27 -7.50 -7.65
C ALA A 29 -5.43 -7.12 -8.58
N HIS A 30 -6.28 -6.22 -8.12
CA HIS A 30 -7.38 -5.65 -8.87
C HIS A 30 -7.22 -4.14 -8.95
N MET A 31 -7.29 -3.58 -10.14
CA MET A 31 -7.14 -2.15 -10.31
C MET A 31 -8.35 -1.37 -9.80
N SER A 32 -8.08 -0.26 -9.15
CA SER A 32 -9.12 0.70 -8.77
C SER A 32 -9.75 1.34 -9.99
N SER A 33 -11.07 1.49 -9.98
CA SER A 33 -11.78 2.22 -11.03
C SER A 33 -11.55 3.73 -10.95
N LEU A 34 -10.90 4.22 -9.89
CA LEU A 34 -10.51 5.61 -9.70
C LEU A 34 -9.05 5.89 -10.08
N ALA A 35 -8.30 4.86 -10.50
CA ALA A 35 -6.91 5.01 -10.89
C ALA A 35 -6.77 5.92 -12.13
N CYS A 36 -5.82 6.85 -12.10
CA CYS A 36 -5.52 7.68 -13.27
C CYS A 36 -4.68 6.92 -14.31
N SER A 37 -4.57 7.47 -15.52
CA SER A 37 -3.82 6.85 -16.63
C SER A 37 -2.36 6.49 -16.27
N LYS A 38 -1.68 7.32 -15.47
CA LYS A 38 -0.31 7.03 -15.02
C LYS A 38 -0.23 5.78 -14.14
N VAL A 39 -1.21 5.58 -13.26
CA VAL A 39 -1.30 4.37 -12.43
C VAL A 39 -1.59 3.16 -13.28
N TYR A 40 -2.45 3.31 -14.30
CA TYR A 40 -2.77 2.25 -15.25
C TYR A 40 -1.52 1.76 -16.00
N GLU A 41 -0.73 2.67 -16.54
CA GLU A 41 0.50 2.31 -17.27
C GLU A 41 1.56 1.66 -16.37
N GLU A 42 1.73 2.11 -15.12
CA GLU A 42 2.64 1.44 -14.18
C GLU A 42 2.12 0.06 -13.74
N ALA A 43 0.81 -0.10 -13.57
CA ALA A 43 0.21 -1.37 -13.18
C ALA A 43 0.33 -2.45 -14.28
N LYS A 44 0.27 -2.07 -15.56
CA LYS A 44 0.55 -2.98 -16.69
C LYS A 44 1.96 -3.55 -16.69
N MET A 45 2.91 -2.80 -16.12
CA MET A 45 4.32 -3.19 -16.05
C MET A 45 4.60 -4.08 -14.83
N LEU A 46 3.59 -4.42 -14.03
CA LEU A 46 3.76 -5.34 -12.91
C LEU A 46 4.10 -6.74 -13.44
N PRO A 47 5.16 -7.37 -12.91
CA PRO A 47 5.46 -8.74 -13.27
C PRO A 47 4.36 -9.67 -12.73
N VAL A 48 4.17 -10.80 -13.42
CA VAL A 48 3.28 -11.90 -12.98
C VAL A 48 3.65 -12.43 -11.59
N LEU A 49 4.90 -12.23 -11.19
CA LEU A 49 5.41 -12.55 -9.86
C LEU A 49 6.18 -11.34 -9.33
N LEU A 50 5.55 -10.62 -8.40
CA LEU A 50 6.21 -9.54 -7.67
C LEU A 50 6.55 -10.00 -6.25
N SER A 51 7.81 -9.81 -5.83
CA SER A 51 8.23 -10.04 -4.44
C SER A 51 8.09 -8.74 -3.67
N ALA A 52 7.48 -8.80 -2.49
CA ALA A 52 7.36 -7.67 -1.58
C ALA A 52 8.00 -8.01 -0.23
N GLU A 53 8.57 -7.00 0.41
CA GLU A 53 9.19 -7.09 1.73
C GLU A 53 8.37 -6.29 2.75
N LEU A 54 8.39 -6.73 4.01
CA LEU A 54 7.72 -6.04 5.12
C LEU A 54 8.64 -4.96 5.71
N PHE A 55 8.07 -3.79 5.95
CA PHE A 55 8.70 -2.65 6.61
C PHE A 55 7.77 -2.14 7.71
N ARG A 56 8.31 -1.39 8.68
CA ARG A 56 7.44 -0.57 9.53
C ARG A 56 6.67 0.40 8.65
N ARG A 57 5.38 0.52 8.89
CA ARG A 57 4.49 1.37 8.09
C ARG A 57 4.99 2.82 8.04
N CYS A 58 5.47 3.35 9.16
CA CYS A 58 5.99 4.71 9.26
C CYS A 58 7.19 4.98 8.33
N ASP A 59 8.09 4.00 8.16
CA ASP A 59 9.31 4.14 7.34
C ASP A 59 8.98 4.28 5.84
N VAL A 60 7.83 3.75 5.42
CA VAL A 60 7.40 3.76 4.01
C VAL A 60 6.17 4.63 3.77
N TRP A 61 5.61 5.27 4.79
CA TRP A 61 4.38 6.07 4.68
C TRP A 61 4.55 7.23 3.67
N PRO A 62 3.65 7.38 2.69
CA PRO A 62 3.71 8.50 1.75
C PRO A 62 3.62 9.85 2.46
N ARG A 63 4.50 10.79 2.09
CA ARG A 63 4.48 12.16 2.64
C ARG A 63 3.12 12.85 2.47
N GLY A 64 2.44 12.60 1.35
CA GLY A 64 1.10 13.14 1.08
C GLY A 64 0.03 12.68 2.08
N PHE A 65 0.24 11.56 2.79
CA PHE A 65 -0.72 11.03 3.75
C PHE A 65 -0.42 11.46 5.19
N GLN A 66 0.68 12.16 5.47
CA GLN A 66 1.07 12.51 6.84
C GLN A 66 0.06 13.44 7.54
N LYS A 67 -0.58 14.34 6.78
CA LYS A 67 -1.52 15.33 7.34
C LYS A 67 -2.97 14.86 7.33
N LEU A 68 -3.43 14.35 6.17
CA LEU A 68 -4.85 14.07 5.93
C LEU A 68 -5.17 12.57 5.87
N GLY A 69 -4.15 11.71 5.92
CA GLY A 69 -4.32 10.29 5.65
C GLY A 69 -4.66 9.99 4.19
N PRO A 70 -4.80 8.70 3.85
CA PRO A 70 -5.27 8.27 2.54
C PRO A 70 -6.81 8.32 2.44
N THR A 71 -7.31 8.32 1.22
CA THR A 71 -8.73 8.21 0.86
C THR A 71 -8.94 7.11 -0.17
N ASP A 72 -10.19 6.80 -0.53
CA ASP A 72 -10.47 5.83 -1.60
C ASP A 72 -9.90 6.25 -2.97
N GLN A 73 -9.72 7.55 -3.20
CA GLN A 73 -9.11 8.06 -4.43
C GLN A 73 -7.61 7.75 -4.53
N ASN A 74 -6.95 7.46 -3.41
CA ASN A 74 -5.52 7.14 -3.40
C ASN A 74 -5.25 5.65 -3.69
N ILE A 75 -6.29 4.82 -3.72
CA ILE A 75 -6.15 3.39 -3.96
C ILE A 75 -5.85 3.16 -5.44
N ALA A 76 -4.65 2.65 -5.74
CA ALA A 76 -4.28 2.21 -7.08
C ALA A 76 -4.72 0.76 -7.32
N LEU A 77 -4.46 -0.11 -6.34
CA LEU A 77 -4.70 -1.54 -6.42
C LEU A 77 -5.41 -2.03 -5.16
N TYR A 78 -6.31 -2.99 -5.31
CA TYR A 78 -6.86 -3.81 -4.25
C TYR A 78 -6.22 -5.20 -4.32
N PHE A 79 -5.90 -5.78 -3.18
CA PHE A 79 -5.30 -7.12 -3.10
C PHE A 79 -6.17 -8.03 -2.24
N PHE A 80 -6.47 -9.20 -2.80
CA PHE A 80 -7.23 -10.26 -2.16
C PHE A 80 -6.45 -11.57 -2.25
N PRO A 81 -6.69 -12.53 -1.35
CA PRO A 81 -6.10 -13.85 -1.50
C PRO A 81 -6.58 -14.52 -2.78
N ASP A 82 -5.70 -15.28 -3.42
CA ASP A 82 -6.15 -16.40 -4.24
C ASP A 82 -6.84 -17.44 -3.33
N GLY A 83 -7.84 -18.17 -3.83
CA GLY A 83 -8.75 -18.98 -2.98
C GLY A 83 -8.03 -19.87 -1.95
N GLU A 84 -6.95 -20.52 -2.37
CA GLU A 84 -6.12 -21.40 -1.54
C GLU A 84 -5.27 -20.65 -0.49
N SER A 85 -5.04 -19.36 -0.68
CA SER A 85 -4.20 -18.52 0.19
C SER A 85 -4.98 -17.80 1.30
N GLN A 86 -6.30 -18.00 1.43
CA GLN A 86 -7.14 -17.25 2.38
C GLN A 86 -6.60 -17.28 3.82
N LYS A 87 -6.21 -18.45 4.35
CA LYS A 87 -5.66 -18.56 5.72
C LYS A 87 -4.33 -17.82 5.88
N ALA A 88 -3.45 -17.90 4.88
CA ALA A 88 -2.16 -17.21 4.90
C ALA A 88 -2.34 -15.68 4.81
N PHE A 89 -3.33 -15.24 4.04
CA PHE A 89 -3.72 -13.83 3.92
C PHE A 89 -4.26 -13.27 5.23
N ASP A 90 -5.15 -13.99 5.91
CA ASP A 90 -5.71 -13.53 7.19
C ASP A 90 -4.60 -13.39 8.25
N LEU A 91 -3.65 -14.33 8.29
CA LEU A 91 -2.46 -14.23 9.16
C LEU A 91 -1.58 -13.04 8.78
N LEU A 92 -1.36 -12.79 7.49
CA LEU A 92 -0.57 -11.65 7.00
C LEU A 92 -1.23 -10.32 7.39
N VAL A 93 -2.52 -10.14 7.13
CA VAL A 93 -3.25 -8.91 7.46
C VAL A 93 -3.22 -8.67 8.96
N ASN A 94 -3.46 -9.70 9.78
CA ASN A 94 -3.39 -9.58 11.25
C ASN A 94 -1.99 -9.21 11.73
N ALA A 95 -0.93 -9.81 11.16
CA ALA A 95 0.44 -9.47 11.49
C ALA A 95 0.76 -8.01 11.12
N MET A 96 0.33 -7.56 9.94
CA MET A 96 0.54 -6.17 9.51
C MET A 96 -0.19 -5.17 10.39
N MET A 97 -1.42 -5.47 10.83
CA MET A 97 -2.17 -4.61 11.74
C MET A 97 -1.57 -4.57 13.14
N SER A 98 -1.20 -5.73 13.69
CA SER A 98 -0.69 -5.84 15.07
C SER A 98 0.73 -5.28 15.25
N GLN A 99 1.57 -5.35 14.21
CA GLN A 99 2.98 -4.93 14.27
C GLN A 99 3.23 -3.60 13.54
N ASP A 100 2.17 -2.89 13.14
CA ASP A 100 2.23 -1.64 12.36
C ASP A 100 3.13 -1.75 11.12
N LEU A 101 2.91 -2.77 10.29
CA LEU A 101 3.72 -3.06 9.10
C LEU A 101 3.03 -2.65 7.79
N ALA A 102 3.85 -2.44 6.77
CA ALA A 102 3.46 -2.27 5.39
C ALA A 102 4.34 -3.13 4.49
N MET A 103 3.85 -3.52 3.32
CA MET A 103 4.69 -4.17 2.32
C MET A 103 5.19 -3.15 1.30
N LYS A 104 6.41 -3.37 0.80
CA LYS A 104 6.98 -2.60 -0.30
C LYS A 104 7.56 -3.54 -1.34
N ALA A 105 7.27 -3.26 -2.60
CA ALA A 105 7.91 -3.91 -3.74
C ALA A 105 8.55 -2.85 -4.65
N VAL A 106 9.77 -3.12 -5.11
CA VAL A 106 10.50 -2.22 -6.00
C VAL A 106 10.25 -2.64 -7.45
N LEU A 107 9.74 -1.71 -8.25
CA LEU A 107 9.48 -1.92 -9.68
C LEU A 107 10.53 -1.21 -10.52
N LYS A 108 10.41 -1.27 -11.86
CA LYS A 108 11.36 -0.61 -12.76
C LYS A 108 11.34 0.91 -12.60
N ASN A 109 10.18 1.53 -12.55
CA ASN A 109 10.04 2.99 -12.54
C ASN A 109 9.49 3.56 -11.21
N ALA A 110 8.91 2.70 -10.38
CA ALA A 110 8.22 3.08 -9.14
C ALA A 110 8.51 2.09 -8.00
N GLU A 111 8.01 2.42 -6.82
CA GLU A 111 7.79 1.51 -5.71
C GLU A 111 6.29 1.31 -5.56
N LEU A 112 5.87 0.06 -5.33
CA LEU A 112 4.52 -0.26 -4.90
C LEU A 112 4.53 -0.40 -3.37
N LEU A 113 3.69 0.39 -2.71
CA LEU A 113 3.49 0.34 -1.26
C LEU A 113 2.12 -0.27 -0.99
N VAL A 114 2.06 -1.27 -0.11
CA VAL A 114 0.81 -1.98 0.22
C VAL A 114 0.54 -1.89 1.71
N PHE A 115 -0.67 -1.48 2.04
CA PHE A 115 -1.15 -1.24 3.40
C PHE A 115 -2.41 -2.04 3.68
N THR A 116 -2.74 -2.17 4.97
CA THR A 116 -4.02 -2.71 5.40
C THR A 116 -5.13 -1.69 5.17
N SER A 117 -6.32 -2.17 4.82
CA SER A 117 -7.54 -1.35 4.66
C SER A 117 -7.94 -0.58 5.93
N SER A 118 -7.47 -1.00 7.11
CA SER A 118 -7.63 -0.25 8.36
C SER A 118 -6.96 1.14 8.37
N MET A 119 -6.07 1.40 7.41
CA MET A 119 -5.43 2.72 7.24
C MET A 119 -6.28 3.70 6.42
N LEU A 120 -7.39 3.25 5.83
CA LEU A 120 -8.34 4.09 5.09
C LEU A 120 -9.39 4.67 6.06
N PRO A 121 -10.28 5.58 5.61
CA PRO A 121 -11.46 5.95 6.38
C PRO A 121 -12.33 4.72 6.71
N MET A 122 -12.95 4.72 7.90
CA MET A 122 -13.64 3.55 8.48
C MET A 122 -14.64 2.86 7.53
N ARG A 123 -15.37 3.66 6.74
CA ARG A 123 -16.34 3.17 5.73
C ARG A 123 -15.73 2.28 4.65
N TYR A 124 -14.41 2.26 4.50
CA TYR A 124 -13.66 1.48 3.52
C TYR A 124 -12.82 0.36 4.14
N TRP A 125 -12.93 0.12 5.45
CA TRP A 125 -12.10 -0.90 6.12
C TRP A 125 -12.42 -2.32 5.68
N ARG A 126 -13.68 -2.61 5.35
CA ARG A 126 -14.15 -3.98 5.14
C ARG A 126 -14.80 -4.16 3.79
N PHE A 127 -14.50 -5.30 3.17
CA PHE A 127 -15.20 -5.84 2.03
C PHE A 127 -15.66 -7.25 2.39
N GLN A 128 -16.95 -7.54 2.21
CA GLN A 128 -17.55 -8.82 2.63
C GLN A 128 -17.18 -9.20 4.08
N THR A 129 -17.24 -8.23 5.00
CA THR A 129 -16.89 -8.33 6.44
C THR A 129 -15.40 -8.53 6.75
N LYS A 130 -14.53 -8.67 5.75
CA LYS A 130 -13.09 -8.88 5.93
C LYS A 130 -12.26 -7.64 5.62
N TYR A 131 -11.15 -7.48 6.34
CA TYR A 131 -10.10 -6.53 5.96
C TYR A 131 -9.41 -7.03 4.70
N TYR A 132 -9.03 -6.09 3.83
CA TYR A 132 -8.26 -6.34 2.62
C TYR A 132 -6.97 -5.51 2.62
N LEU A 133 -6.14 -5.74 1.62
CA LEU A 133 -4.91 -4.99 1.38
C LEU A 133 -5.09 -4.04 0.18
N TRP A 134 -4.48 -2.85 0.24
CA TRP A 134 -4.55 -1.87 -0.85
C TRP A 134 -3.17 -1.29 -1.14
N GLY A 135 -2.95 -0.92 -2.41
CA GLY A 135 -1.67 -0.43 -2.89
C GLY A 135 -1.73 0.99 -3.44
N VAL A 136 -0.60 1.68 -3.35
CA VAL A 136 -0.33 2.97 -3.99
C VAL A 136 1.08 2.96 -4.59
N PHE A 137 1.24 3.63 -5.73
CA PHE A 137 2.54 3.80 -6.36
C PHE A 137 3.24 5.06 -5.83
N ARG A 138 4.54 4.96 -5.61
CA ARG A 138 5.43 6.07 -5.29
C ARG A 138 6.56 6.09 -6.32
N GLY A 139 6.86 7.26 -6.89
CA GLY A 139 8.03 7.40 -7.77
C GLY A 139 9.32 7.06 -7.03
N LYS A 140 10.30 6.47 -7.73
CA LYS A 140 11.60 6.16 -7.12
C LYS A 140 12.24 7.40 -6.53
N GLN A 141 12.72 7.29 -5.30
CA GLN A 141 13.52 8.35 -4.70
C GLN A 141 14.89 8.33 -5.38
N THR A 142 15.15 9.29 -6.26
CA THR A 142 16.53 9.57 -6.69
C THR A 142 17.30 10.03 -5.47
N ALA A 143 18.44 9.39 -5.19
CA ALA A 143 19.37 9.90 -4.20
C ALA A 143 19.77 11.31 -4.64
N LYS A 144 19.32 12.34 -3.92
CA LYS A 144 19.93 13.66 -4.07
C LYS A 144 21.40 13.51 -3.66
N PRO A 145 22.38 13.98 -4.45
CA PRO A 145 23.75 14.02 -3.97
C PRO A 145 23.76 14.84 -2.68
N ARG A 146 24.24 14.23 -1.59
CA ARG A 146 24.49 14.93 -0.33
C ARG A 146 25.66 15.87 -0.57
N ASN A 147 25.41 17.15 -0.78
CA ASN A 147 26.43 18.15 -0.50
C ASN A 147 26.67 18.09 1.01
N VAL A 148 27.84 17.58 1.39
CA VAL A 148 28.32 17.59 2.77
C VAL A 148 28.65 19.05 3.10
N VAL A 149 27.75 19.71 3.81
CA VAL A 149 28.12 20.82 4.69
C VAL A 149 27.72 20.38 6.09
N ALA A 150 28.73 20.26 6.93
CA ALA A 150 28.65 19.81 8.31
C ALA A 150 27.87 20.80 9.19
N SER A 151 27.47 20.30 10.37
CA SER A 151 26.79 20.94 11.52
C SER A 151 25.35 21.39 11.25
N GLU A 152 24.33 21.00 12.03
CA GLU A 152 24.26 20.79 13.48
C GLU A 152 23.36 19.58 13.84
N GLU A 153 23.60 19.03 15.03
CA GLU A 153 22.79 17.98 15.66
C GLU A 153 21.31 18.37 15.75
N ARG A 154 20.42 17.51 15.24
CA ARG A 154 19.02 17.48 15.67
C ARG A 154 18.63 16.07 16.03
N THR A 155 18.40 15.93 17.33
CA THR A 155 17.80 14.85 18.09
C THR A 155 16.86 13.98 17.26
N PHE A 156 17.04 12.67 17.43
CA PHE A 156 16.23 11.58 16.88
C PHE A 156 14.76 11.76 17.31
N ALA A 157 13.99 12.53 16.55
CA ALA A 157 12.56 12.64 16.74
C ALA A 157 11.92 11.36 16.20
N GLU A 158 11.50 10.51 17.12
CA GLU A 158 10.62 9.39 16.88
C GLU A 158 9.46 9.85 15.98
N SER A 159 9.46 9.39 14.74
CA SER A 159 8.47 9.76 13.74
C SER A 159 7.21 8.93 13.98
N THR A 160 6.50 9.24 15.06
CA THR A 160 5.23 8.59 15.39
C THR A 160 4.18 9.09 14.41
N CYS A 161 3.81 8.24 13.45
CA CYS A 161 2.63 8.50 12.62
C CYS A 161 1.40 8.33 13.52
N MET A 162 0.87 9.45 14.00
CA MET A 162 -0.27 9.54 14.90
C MET A 162 -1.40 8.59 14.48
N GLN A 163 -1.80 7.70 15.37
CA GLN A 163 -3.04 6.95 15.28
C GLN A 163 -4.13 7.75 16.01
N GLY A 164 -5.08 8.28 15.25
CA GLY A 164 -6.27 8.95 15.78
C GLY A 164 -7.40 8.90 14.75
N PRO A 165 -8.68 8.78 15.17
CA PRO A 165 -9.78 8.53 14.25
C PRO A 165 -10.12 9.81 13.48
N ILE A 166 -10.03 9.77 12.15
CA ILE A 166 -10.43 10.92 11.30
C ILE A 166 -11.93 10.80 11.00
N SER A 167 -12.69 11.82 11.39
CA SER A 167 -14.06 12.16 10.95
C SER A 167 -14.25 13.68 11.09
N PRO A 168 -15.21 14.31 10.38
CA PRO A 168 -15.45 14.24 8.94
C PRO A 168 -15.39 15.63 8.24
N ASP A 169 -15.25 15.56 6.91
CA ASP A 169 -15.70 16.50 5.87
C ASP A 169 -15.34 17.98 5.95
N GLN A 170 -14.31 18.39 5.18
CA GLN A 170 -14.35 19.61 4.34
C GLN A 170 -13.55 19.37 3.05
N TYR A 171 -14.23 19.09 1.94
CA TYR A 171 -13.65 19.06 0.60
C TYR A 171 -13.72 20.46 -0.01
N THR A 172 -12.58 21.03 -0.37
CA THR A 172 -12.46 21.94 -1.51
C THR A 172 -11.43 21.38 -2.48
N SER A 173 -11.90 21.06 -3.69
CA SER A 173 -11.12 20.57 -4.83
C SER A 173 -9.98 21.51 -5.22
N SER A 174 -8.84 20.92 -5.55
CA SER A 174 -8.10 21.26 -6.77
C SER A 174 -7.27 20.05 -7.17
N CYS A 175 -7.31 19.73 -8.45
CA CYS A 175 -6.38 18.82 -9.12
C CYS A 175 -4.93 19.26 -8.92
#